data_AF-A0A497FNR3-F1
#
_entry.id   AF-A0A497FNR3-F1
#
_cell.length_a   1.000
_cell.length_b   1.000
_cell.length_c   1.000
_cell.angle_alpha   90.00
_cell.angle_beta   90.00
_cell.angle_gamma   90.00
#
_symmetry.space_group_name_H-M   'P 1'
#
loop_
_entity.id
_entity.type
_entity.pdbx_description
1 polymer ?
#
loop_
_entity_poly.entity_id
_entity_poly.type
_entity_poly.pdbx_seq_one_letter_code
_entity_poly.pdbx_strand_id
1 'polypeptide(L)'
;MPKVIDVGRICVKVAGREAGRKCVIVDIINENFVVITGPKTLTGVKRRRVNVKHIEPTPYKINISKGASDEEVISALEESGLIAEIKKEIAPSIS
;
A
#
# COMPACT_ATOMS: atom_id res chain seq x y z
N MET A 1 -8.69 11.66 -15.99
CA MET A 1 -7.44 11.76 -15.21
C MET A 1 -7.43 10.58 -14.26
N PRO A 2 -6.51 9.60 -14.37
CA PRO A 2 -6.54 8.47 -13.44
C PRO A 2 -6.36 9.03 -12.03
N LYS A 3 -7.29 8.74 -11.12
CA LYS A 3 -7.09 9.02 -9.70
C LYS A 3 -5.86 8.23 -9.28
N VAL A 4 -4.75 8.96 -9.13
CA VAL A 4 -3.43 8.41 -8.81
C VAL A 4 -3.47 7.71 -7.44
N ILE A 5 -4.38 8.15 -6.58
CA ILE A 5 -4.64 7.61 -5.25
C ILE A 5 -6.11 7.19 -5.19
N ASP A 6 -6.34 5.88 -5.09
CA ASP A 6 -7.66 5.28 -5.03
C ASP A 6 -7.60 4.11 -4.02
N VAL A 7 -8.76 3.73 -3.46
CA VAL A 7 -8.81 2.59 -2.53
C VAL A 7 -8.40 1.31 -3.29
N GLY A 8 -7.58 0.49 -2.65
CA GLY A 8 -6.98 -0.70 -3.25
C GLY A 8 -5.79 -0.43 -4.16
N ARG A 9 -5.32 0.81 -4.31
CA ARG A 9 -4.07 1.09 -5.02
C ARG A 9 -2.88 0.57 -4.19
N ILE A 10 -1.95 -0.12 -4.84
CA ILE A 10 -0.68 -0.51 -4.22
C ILE A 10 0.29 0.67 -4.32
N CYS A 11 0.99 0.96 -3.23
CA CYS A 11 1.98 2.02 -3.16
C CYS A 11 3.27 1.51 -2.54
N VAL A 12 4.39 2.16 -2.86
CA VAL A 12 5.68 1.95 -2.20
C VAL A 12 5.91 3.12 -1.27
N LYS A 13 6.36 2.83 -0.05
CA LYS A 13 6.80 3.90 0.84
C LYS A 13 8.19 4.35 0.41
N VAL A 14 8.34 5.63 0.05
CA VAL A 14 9.64 6.19 -0.35
C VAL A 14 10.45 6.67 0.85
N ALA A 15 9.80 6.99 1.97
CA ALA A 15 10.45 7.61 3.12
C ALA A 15 10.10 6.96 4.48
N GLY A 16 11.09 6.97 5.40
CA GLY A 16 10.98 6.55 6.80
C GLY A 16 11.48 5.13 7.07
N ARG A 17 11.22 4.60 8.28
CA ARG A 17 11.69 3.27 8.74
C ARG A 17 11.19 2.07 7.91
N GLU A 18 10.20 2.29 7.05
CA GLU A 18 9.63 1.28 6.18
C GLU A 18 9.79 1.69 4.71
N ALA A 19 10.75 2.57 4.41
CA ALA A 19 11.09 2.92 3.04
C ALA A 19 11.48 1.65 2.26
N GLY A 20 11.04 1.56 1.02
CA GLY A 20 11.24 0.38 0.17
C GLY A 20 10.17 -0.71 0.33
N ARG A 21 9.25 -0.58 1.30
CA ARG A 21 8.16 -1.54 1.50
C ARG A 21 6.90 -1.15 0.76
N LYS A 22 6.22 -2.15 0.21
CA LYS A 22 4.92 -1.99 -0.45
C LYS A 22 3.77 -2.03 0.56
N CYS A 23 2.75 -1.25 0.30
CA CYS A 23 1.53 -1.13 1.08
C CYS A 23 0.33 -0.91 0.18
N VAL A 24 -0.87 -1.08 0.74
CA VAL A 24 -2.14 -0.92 0.04
C VAL A 24 -2.92 0.21 0.72
N ILE A 25 -3.57 1.05 -0.08
CA ILE A 25 -4.46 2.10 0.45
C ILE A 25 -5.82 1.49 0.79
N VAL A 26 -6.22 1.57 2.05
CA VAL A 26 -7.50 1.05 2.55
C VAL A 26 -8.55 2.15 2.67
N ASP A 27 -8.10 3.36 3.04
CA ASP A 27 -8.98 4.49 3.27
C ASP A 27 -8.31 5.80 2.84
N ILE A 28 -9.12 6.74 2.38
CA ILE A 28 -8.70 8.09 2.03
C ILE A 28 -9.45 9.02 2.97
N ILE A 29 -8.69 9.64 3.88
CA ILE A 29 -9.25 10.54 4.89
C ILE A 29 -9.47 11.91 4.25
N ASN A 30 -8.46 12.41 3.55
CA ASN A 30 -8.49 13.67 2.81
C ASN A 30 -7.44 13.63 1.69
N GLU A 31 -7.27 14.74 0.98
CA GLU A 31 -6.33 14.84 -0.16
C GLU A 31 -4.85 14.65 0.24
N ASN A 32 -4.52 14.88 1.52
CA ASN A 32 -3.15 14.82 2.03
C ASN A 32 -2.83 13.57 2.87
N PHE A 33 -3.85 12.86 3.38
CA PHE A 33 -3.69 11.75 4.29
C PHE A 33 -4.52 10.55 3.87
N VAL A 34 -3.84 9.41 3.80
CA VAL A 34 -4.44 8.12 3.51
C VAL A 34 -4.13 7.13 4.61
N VAL A 35 -5.02 6.15 4.80
CA VAL A 35 -4.78 4.98 5.64
C VAL A 35 -4.25 3.89 4.74
N ILE A 36 -3.01 3.51 5.00
CA ILE A 36 -2.40 2.35 4.37
C ILE A 36 -2.49 1.15 5.30
N THR A 37 -2.53 -0.04 4.71
CA THR A 37 -2.24 -1.29 5.40
C THR A 37 -1.22 -2.08 4.61
N GLY A 38 -0.37 -2.81 5.31
CA GLY A 38 0.38 -3.92 4.75
C GLY A 38 0.23 -5.08 5.71
N PRO A 39 -0.34 -6.22 5.30
CA PRO A 39 -0.45 -7.36 6.20
C PRO A 39 0.91 -7.63 6.85
N LYS A 40 0.96 -7.54 8.19
CA LYS A 40 2.20 -7.51 8.97
C LYS A 40 3.07 -8.75 8.69
N THR A 41 2.42 -9.85 8.37
CA THR A 41 3.00 -11.14 7.98
C THR A 41 3.74 -11.09 6.65
N LEU A 42 3.37 -10.18 5.73
CA LEU A 42 3.91 -10.07 4.39
C LEU A 42 4.94 -8.94 4.24
N THR A 43 4.60 -7.72 4.68
CA THR A 43 5.49 -6.54 4.52
C THR A 43 5.92 -5.90 5.83
N GLY A 44 5.34 -6.30 6.96
CA GLY A 44 5.61 -5.67 8.25
C GLY A 44 5.12 -4.22 8.36
N VAL A 45 4.32 -3.73 7.40
CA VAL A 45 3.79 -2.35 7.40
C VAL A 45 2.51 -2.26 8.21
N LYS A 46 2.59 -1.79 9.45
CA LYS A 46 1.39 -1.63 10.29
C LYS A 46 0.38 -0.65 9.66
N ARG A 47 -0.91 -0.97 9.80
CA ARG A 47 -2.01 -0.07 9.47
C ARG A 47 -1.81 1.28 10.15
N ARG A 48 -1.65 2.33 9.35
CA ARG A 48 -1.34 3.68 9.85
C ARG A 48 -1.77 4.74 8.87
N ARG A 49 -1.96 5.95 9.39
CA ARG A 49 -2.14 7.16 8.58
C ARG A 49 -0.79 7.61 8.05
N VAL A 50 -0.69 7.83 6.74
CA VAL A 50 0.50 8.40 6.09
C VAL A 50 0.11 9.57 5.22
N ASN A 51 1.06 10.49 5.03
CA ASN A 51 0.92 11.56 4.07
C ASN A 51 1.14 11.01 2.66
N VAL A 52 0.35 11.45 1.69
CA VAL A 52 0.45 11.01 0.29
C VAL A 52 1.81 11.36 -0.33
N LYS A 53 2.50 12.39 0.19
CA LYS A 53 3.86 12.76 -0.25
C LYS A 53 4.92 11.70 0.05
N HIS A 54 4.67 10.78 0.99
CA HIS A 54 5.63 9.75 1.41
C HIS A 54 5.39 8.39 0.76
N ILE A 55 4.40 8.31 -0.12
CA ILE A 55 4.05 7.09 -0.84
C ILE A 55 4.07 7.36 -2.33
N GLU A 56 4.60 6.41 -3.07
CA GLU A 56 4.60 6.42 -4.53
C GLU A 56 3.64 5.35 -5.03
N PRO A 57 2.57 5.72 -5.75
CA PRO A 57 1.60 4.77 -6.24
C PRO A 57 2.17 3.96 -7.41
N THR A 58 1.87 2.67 -7.41
CA THR A 58 2.29 1.74 -8.45
C THR A 58 1.18 1.58 -9.51
N PRO A 59 1.47 0.99 -10.68
CA PRO A 59 0.44 0.68 -11.69
C PRO A 59 -0.58 -0.35 -11.20
N TYR A 60 -0.27 -1.11 -10.16
CA TYR A 60 -1.10 -2.19 -9.63
C TYR A 60 -2.25 -1.67 -8.76
N LYS A 61 -3.43 -2.25 -8.95
CA LYS A 61 -4.62 -2.01 -8.16
C LYS A 61 -5.25 -3.35 -7.81
N ILE A 62 -5.62 -3.49 -6.54
CA ILE A 62 -6.52 -4.55 -6.07
C ILE A 62 -7.90 -3.97 -5.85
N ASN A 63 -8.93 -4.81 -5.96
CA ASN A 63 -10.30 -4.39 -5.72
C ASN A 63 -10.67 -4.70 -4.27
N ILE A 64 -10.72 -3.68 -3.43
CA ILE A 64 -11.13 -3.80 -2.01
C ILE A 64 -12.14 -2.72 -1.66
N SER A 65 -12.98 -3.02 -0.68
CA SER A 65 -13.90 -2.05 -0.10
C SER A 65 -13.17 -1.03 0.77
N LYS A 66 -13.73 0.19 0.85
CA LYS A 66 -13.23 1.22 1.76
C LYS A 66 -13.30 0.70 3.19
N GLY A 67 -12.17 0.74 3.90
CA GLY A 67 -12.10 0.26 5.29
C GLY A 67 -11.86 -1.23 5.47
N ALA A 68 -11.58 -1.98 4.39
CA ALA A 68 -11.32 -3.43 4.41
C ALA A 68 -10.41 -3.88 5.57
N SER A 69 -10.74 -5.06 6.09
CA SER A 69 -9.98 -5.73 7.15
C SER A 69 -8.69 -6.34 6.60
N ASP A 70 -7.72 -6.61 7.48
CA ASP A 70 -6.45 -7.22 7.10
C ASP A 70 -6.65 -8.56 6.36
N GLU A 71 -7.68 -9.33 6.74
CA GLU A 71 -8.07 -10.59 6.08
C GLU A 71 -8.54 -10.36 4.64
N GLU A 72 -9.45 -9.42 4.40
CA GLU A 72 -9.94 -9.09 3.05
C GLU A 72 -8.80 -8.60 2.15
N VAL A 73 -7.86 -7.84 2.71
CA VAL A 73 -6.69 -7.39 1.96
C VAL A 73 -5.77 -8.55 1.62
N ILE A 74 -5.60 -9.54 2.50
CA ILE A 74 -4.82 -10.75 2.20
C ILE A 74 -5.49 -11.54 1.08
N SER A 75 -6.80 -11.80 1.17
CA SER A 75 -7.54 -12.52 0.13
C SER A 75 -7.47 -11.81 -1.22
N ALA A 76 -7.68 -10.49 -1.26
CA ALA A 76 -7.60 -9.72 -2.50
C ALA A 76 -6.17 -9.73 -3.09
N LEU A 77 -5.14 -9.79 -2.25
CA LEU A 77 -3.74 -9.93 -2.69
C LEU A 77 -3.44 -11.32 -3.22
N GLU A 78 -4.02 -12.37 -2.62
CA GLU A 78 -3.97 -13.75 -3.10
C GLU A 78 -4.64 -13.89 -4.46
N GLU A 79 -5.87 -13.39 -4.61
CA GLU A 79 -6.61 -13.41 -5.88
C GLU A 79 -5.87 -12.65 -6.99
N SER A 80 -5.22 -11.54 -6.64
CA SER A 80 -4.48 -10.75 -7.61
C SER A 80 -3.10 -11.36 -7.94
N GLY A 81 -2.64 -12.38 -7.20
CA GLY A 81 -1.30 -12.95 -7.37
C GLY A 81 -0.16 -11.98 -7.04
N LEU A 82 -0.45 -10.86 -6.38
CA LEU A 82 0.49 -9.76 -6.13
C LEU A 82 1.27 -9.93 -4.82
N ILE A 83 1.09 -11.04 -4.10
CA ILE A 83 1.80 -11.32 -2.84
C ILE A 83 3.32 -11.29 -3.04
N ALA A 84 3.80 -11.94 -4.10
CA ALA A 84 5.23 -11.99 -4.41
C ALA A 84 5.79 -10.60 -4.74
N GLU A 85 4.99 -9.79 -5.43
CA GLU A 85 5.29 -8.41 -5.76
C GLU A 85 5.37 -7.55 -4.49
N ILE A 86 4.41 -7.69 -3.57
CA ILE A 86 4.35 -6.94 -2.31
C ILE A 86 5.49 -7.32 -1.35
N LYS A 87 5.88 -8.59 -1.34
CA LYS A 87 6.97 -9.11 -0.49
C LYS A 87 8.36 -8.66 -0.96
N LYS A 88 8.50 -8.21 -2.22
CA LYS A 88 9.74 -7.63 -2.73
C LYS A 88 9.98 -6.26 -2.07
N GLU A 89 10.92 -6.24 -1.13
CA GLU A 89 11.49 -4.99 -0.62
C GLU A 89 12.36 -4.38 -1.72
N ILE A 90 12.03 -3.17 -2.14
CA ILE A 90 12.87 -2.40 -3.05
C ILE A 90 13.93 -1.74 -2.18
N ALA A 91 15.21 -2.07 -2.39
CA ALA A 91 16.29 -1.33 -1.74
C ALA A 91 16.18 0.14 -2.17
N PRO A 92 16.02 1.10 -1.24
CA PRO A 92 16.02 2.50 -1.63
C PRO A 92 17.38 2.80 -2.24
N SER A 93 17.40 3.11 -3.54
CA SER A 93 18.57 3.64 -4.22
C SER A 93 18.85 5.01 -3.61
N ILE A 94 19.66 5.04 -2.56
CA ILE A 94 20.25 6.29 -2.09
C ILE A 94 21.28 6.65 -3.16
N SER A 95 20.99 7.68 -3.95
CA SER A 95 21.97 8.42 -4.74
C SER A 95 21.97 9.85 -4.23
#